data_AF-E0RQL9-F1
#
_entry.id   AF-E0RQL9-F1
#
_cell.length_a   1.000
_cell.length_b   1.000
_cell.length_c   1.000
_cell.angle_alpha   90.00
_cell.angle_beta   90.00
_cell.angle_gamma   90.00
#
_symmetry.space_group_name_H-M   'P 1'
#
loop_
_entity.id
_entity.type
_entity.pdbx_description
1 polymer ?
#
loop_
_entity_poly.entity_id
_entity_poly.type
_entity_poly.pdbx_seq_one_letter_code
_entity_poly.pdbx_strand_id
1 'polypeptide(L)'
;MSPFEALMLLCFGAAWPFSIHTSYVSRSTRGKSLLFLLVLLIGYTSGIIHKLFYARDPVLILYILNWTMVGIDTLLYLRNRRMEREALRRASR
;
A
#
# COMPACT_ATOMS: atom_id res chain seq x y z
N MET A 1 -9.24 4.24 -22.78
CA MET A 1 -9.39 3.02 -21.97
C MET A 1 -8.33 2.03 -22.41
N SER A 2 -7.26 1.81 -21.62
CA SER A 2 -6.27 0.77 -21.92
C SER A 2 -6.61 -0.49 -21.13
N PRO A 3 -7.11 -1.58 -21.76
CA PRO A 3 -7.49 -2.80 -21.04
C PRO A 3 -6.28 -3.45 -20.32
N PHE A 4 -5.07 -3.28 -20.86
CA PHE A 4 -3.84 -3.76 -20.22
C PHE A 4 -3.50 -3.02 -18.93
N GLU A 5 -3.76 -1.72 -18.86
CA GLU A 5 -3.55 -0.92 -17.64
C GLU A 5 -4.53 -1.35 -16.54
N ALA A 6 -5.80 -1.55 -16.90
CA ALA A 6 -6.81 -2.04 -15.96
C ALA A 6 -6.45 -3.43 -15.41
N LEU A 7 -6.02 -4.35 -16.28
CA LEU A 7 -5.59 -5.69 -15.87
C LEU A 7 -4.36 -5.62 -14.94
N MET A 8 -3.38 -4.78 -15.27
CA MET A 8 -2.19 -4.58 -14.43
C MET A 8 -2.58 -4.09 -13.02
N LEU A 9 -3.46 -3.08 -12.92
CA LEU A 9 -3.92 -2.55 -11.63
C LEU A 9 -4.81 -3.52 -10.86
N LEU A 10 -5.54 -4.40 -11.55
CA LEU A 10 -6.28 -5.49 -10.94
C LEU A 10 -5.33 -6.51 -10.32
N CYS A 11 -4.30 -6.92 -11.05
CA CYS A 11 -3.29 -7.85 -10.55
C CYS A 11 -2.50 -7.27 -9.38
N PHE A 12 -2.10 -5.99 -9.45
CA PHE A 12 -1.50 -5.30 -8.30
C PHE A 12 -2.49 -5.15 -7.15
N GLY A 13 -3.73 -4.79 -7.47
CA GLY A 13 -4.84 -4.67 -6.54
C GLY A 13 -5.02 -5.92 -5.70
N ALA A 14 -4.97 -7.08 -6.33
CA ALA A 14 -5.11 -8.38 -5.69
C ALA A 14 -3.94 -8.73 -4.74
N ALA A 15 -2.74 -8.19 -4.94
CA ALA A 15 -1.60 -8.44 -4.07
C ALA A 15 -1.73 -7.75 -2.69
N TRP A 16 -2.40 -6.58 -2.63
CA TRP A 16 -2.51 -5.80 -1.40
C TRP A 16 -3.36 -6.46 -0.30
N PRO A 17 -4.52 -7.09 -0.56
CA PRO A 17 -5.27 -7.83 0.45
C PRO A 17 -4.42 -8.89 1.17
N PHE A 18 -3.58 -9.64 0.45
CA PHE A 18 -2.67 -10.62 1.05
C PHE A 18 -1.60 -9.96 1.91
N SER A 19 -1.05 -8.82 1.44
CA SER A 19 -0.07 -8.01 2.16
C SER A 19 -0.65 -7.46 3.48
N ILE A 20 -1.87 -6.92 3.42
CA ILE A 20 -2.61 -6.37 4.56
C ILE A 20 -2.95 -7.47 5.57
N HIS A 21 -3.50 -8.59 5.09
CA HIS A 21 -3.84 -9.74 5.94
C HIS A 21 -2.61 -10.25 6.70
N THR A 22 -1.49 -10.45 5.99
CA THR A 22 -0.24 -10.86 6.61
C THR A 22 0.25 -9.85 7.63
N SER A 23 0.19 -8.55 7.34
CA SER A 23 0.59 -7.50 8.30
C SER A 23 -0.32 -7.41 9.52
N TYR A 24 -1.61 -7.67 9.36
CA TYR A 24 -2.57 -7.68 10.46
C TYR A 24 -2.38 -8.89 11.38
N VAL A 25 -2.21 -10.09 10.81
CA VAL A 25 -2.08 -11.35 11.57
C VAL A 25 -0.70 -11.50 12.19
N SER A 26 0.37 -11.26 11.45
CA SER A 26 1.74 -11.47 11.95
C SER A 26 2.14 -10.44 13.01
N ARG A 27 1.51 -9.26 13.03
CA ARG A 27 1.86 -8.09 13.86
C ARG A 27 3.35 -7.72 13.81
N SER A 28 4.07 -8.17 12.78
CA SER A 28 5.50 -7.93 12.62
C SER A 28 5.78 -7.07 11.39
N THR A 29 6.90 -6.35 11.43
CA THR A 29 7.42 -5.61 10.28
C THR A 29 8.53 -6.34 9.53
N ARG A 30 8.92 -7.54 9.98
CA ARG A 30 9.99 -8.33 9.35
C ARG A 30 9.66 -8.67 7.89
N GLY A 31 10.62 -8.41 7.00
CA GLY A 31 10.50 -8.68 5.56
C GLY A 31 9.74 -7.62 4.76
N LYS A 32 9.24 -6.55 5.40
CA LYS A 32 8.46 -5.50 4.73
C LYS A 32 9.19 -4.17 4.71
N SER A 33 9.28 -3.55 3.53
CA SER A 33 9.98 -2.29 3.34
C SER A 33 9.01 -1.10 3.35
N LEU A 34 9.16 -0.21 4.33
CA LEU A 34 8.39 1.04 4.38
C LEU A 34 8.67 1.93 3.16
N LEU A 35 9.93 1.97 2.71
CA LEU A 35 10.32 2.75 1.54
C LEU A 35 9.59 2.27 0.29
N PHE A 36 9.45 0.94 0.13
CA PHE A 36 8.68 0.37 -0.97
C PHE A 36 7.22 0.84 -0.97
N LEU A 37 6.55 0.79 0.19
CA LEU A 37 5.17 1.26 0.35
C LEU A 37 5.02 2.76 0.05
N LEU A 38 5.99 3.58 0.48
CA LEU A 38 5.99 5.02 0.20
C LEU A 38 6.20 5.32 -1.29
N VAL A 39 7.12 4.62 -1.95
CA VAL A 39 7.35 4.76 -3.40
C VAL A 39 6.07 4.41 -4.18
N LEU A 40 5.35 3.37 -3.78
CA LEU A 40 4.05 3.01 -4.37
C LEU A 40 2.99 4.09 -4.17
N LEU A 41 2.88 4.65 -2.96
CA LEU A 41 1.93 5.74 -2.70
C LEU A 41 2.21 6.95 -3.60
N ILE A 42 3.49 7.33 -3.77
CA ILE A 42 3.89 8.42 -4.66
C ILE A 42 3.55 8.08 -6.11
N GLY A 43 3.88 6.86 -6.57
CA GLY A 43 3.58 6.39 -7.92
C GLY A 43 2.08 6.41 -8.24
N TYR A 44 1.25 5.86 -7.35
CA TYR A 44 -0.21 5.89 -7.51
C TYR A 44 -0.76 7.32 -7.48
N THR A 45 -0.22 8.21 -6.63
CA THR A 45 -0.64 9.63 -6.60
C THR A 45 -0.35 10.32 -7.93
N SER A 46 0.84 10.09 -8.51
CA SER A 46 1.19 10.61 -9.84
C SER A 46 0.25 10.12 -10.92
N GLY A 47 -0.08 8.82 -10.94
CA GLY A 47 -1.05 8.23 -11.87
C GLY A 47 -2.46 8.81 -11.73
N ILE A 48 -2.93 9.01 -10.49
CA ILE A 48 -4.22 9.66 -10.18
C ILE A 48 -4.25 11.09 -10.73
N ILE A 49 -3.21 11.88 -10.46
CA ILE A 49 -3.08 13.26 -10.96
C ILE A 49 -3.14 13.25 -12.49
N HIS A 50 -2.33 12.43 -13.16
CA HIS A 50 -2.32 12.35 -14.62
C HIS A 50 -3.69 12.01 -15.21
N LYS A 51 -4.39 11.00 -14.65
CA LYS A 51 -5.74 10.63 -15.08
C LYS A 51 -6.77 11.73 -14.82
N LEU A 52 -6.63 12.48 -13.72
CA LEU A 52 -7.58 13.54 -13.37
C LEU A 52 -7.50 14.75 -14.34
N PHE A 53 -6.29 15.07 -14.81
CA PHE A 53 -6.04 16.20 -15.71
C PHE A 53 -6.13 15.86 -17.20
N TYR A 54 -5.74 14.66 -17.63
CA TYR A 54 -5.56 14.35 -19.06
C TYR A 54 -6.52 13.30 -19.62
N ALA A 55 -7.01 12.35 -18.82
CA ALA A 55 -7.88 11.27 -19.32
C ALA A 55 -8.69 10.63 -18.19
N ARG A 56 -9.89 11.17 -17.90
CA ARG A 56 -10.82 10.57 -16.95
C ARG A 56 -11.42 9.30 -17.54
N ASP A 57 -10.93 8.17 -17.05
CA ASP A 57 -11.50 6.86 -17.32
C ASP A 57 -11.73 6.06 -16.02
N PRO A 58 -12.55 4.98 -16.05
CA PRO A 58 -12.81 4.14 -14.89
C PRO A 58 -11.56 3.50 -14.28
N VAL A 59 -10.43 3.47 -14.99
CA VAL A 59 -9.14 2.99 -14.46
C VAL A 59 -8.69 3.84 -13.27
N LEU A 60 -9.12 5.09 -13.19
CA LEU A 60 -8.92 5.97 -12.02
C LEU A 60 -9.43 5.33 -10.72
N ILE A 61 -10.55 4.60 -10.76
CA ILE A 61 -11.11 3.91 -9.57
C ILE A 61 -10.13 2.83 -9.10
N LEU A 62 -9.52 2.09 -10.03
CA LEU A 62 -8.51 1.06 -9.70
C LEU A 62 -7.25 1.67 -9.10
N TYR A 63 -6.82 2.86 -9.57
CA TYR A 63 -5.72 3.59 -8.97
C TYR A 63 -6.04 4.02 -7.52
N ILE A 64 -7.21 4.62 -7.30
CA ILE A 64 -7.63 5.07 -5.97
C ILE A 64 -7.76 3.88 -5.01
N LEU A 65 -8.32 2.76 -5.48
CA LEU A 65 -8.45 1.54 -4.70
C LEU A 65 -7.07 1.00 -4.28
N ASN A 66 -6.13 0.90 -5.22
CA ASN A 66 -4.75 0.48 -4.94
C ASN A 66 -4.07 1.44 -3.95
N TRP A 67 -4.18 2.75 -4.17
CA TRP A 67 -3.63 3.76 -3.27
C TRP A 67 -4.17 3.62 -1.84
N THR A 68 -5.48 3.40 -1.71
CA THR A 68 -6.14 3.19 -0.40
C THR A 68 -5.63 1.93 0.28
N MET A 69 -5.52 0.81 -0.44
CA MET A 69 -5.02 -0.44 0.12
C MET A 69 -3.56 -0.33 0.58
N VAL A 70 -2.68 0.28 -0.22
CA VAL A 70 -1.29 0.54 0.18
C VAL A 70 -1.24 1.50 1.37
N GLY A 71 -2.12 2.49 1.43
CA GLY A 71 -2.26 3.39 2.57
C GLY A 71 -2.62 2.64 3.87
N ILE A 72 -3.63 1.78 3.84
CA ILE A 72 -4.01 0.93 4.97
C ILE A 72 -2.84 0.05 5.41
N ASP A 73 -2.15 -0.58 4.46
CA ASP A 73 -1.01 -1.45 4.73
C ASP A 73 0.16 -0.68 5.37
N THR A 74 0.38 0.57 4.92
CA THR A 74 1.38 1.48 5.49
C THR A 74 1.03 1.86 6.93
N LEU A 75 -0.24 2.15 7.22
CA LEU A 75 -0.70 2.44 8.59
C LEU A 75 -0.53 1.23 9.51
N LEU A 76 -0.86 0.03 9.04
CA LEU A 76 -0.62 -1.22 9.77
C LEU A 76 0.86 -1.45 10.04
N TYR A 77 1.73 -1.19 9.04
CA TYR A 77 3.17 -1.27 9.21
C TYR A 77 3.67 -0.31 10.31
N LEU A 78 3.23 0.95 10.28
CA LEU A 78 3.62 1.94 11.29
C LEU A 78 3.16 1.54 12.70
N ARG A 79 1.94 1.00 12.82
CA ARG A 79 1.41 0.46 14.08
C ARG A 79 2.28 -0.69 14.60
N ASN A 80 2.57 -1.69 13.77
CA ASN A 80 3.40 -2.84 14.15
C ASN A 80 4.81 -2.40 14.53
N ARG A 81 5.41 -1.47 13.77
CA ARG A 81 6.74 -0.93 14.07
C ARG A 81 6.80 -0.20 15.41
N ARG A 82 5.70 0.42 15.84
CA ARG A 82 5.59 1.06 17.14
C ARG A 82 5.55 0.01 18.25
N MET A 83 4.72 -1.02 18.11
CA MET A 83 4.62 -2.12 19.09
C MET A 83 5.97 -2.85 19.26
N GLU A 84 6.66 -3.17 18.15
CA GLU A 84 7.98 -3.81 18.21
C GLU A 84 9.02 -2.93 18.92
N ARG A 85 9.03 -1.62 18.65
CA ARG A 85 9.94 -0.67 19.32
C ARG A 85 9.64 -0.54 20.80
N GLU A 86 8.38 -0.55 21.20
CA GLU A 86 7.97 -0.50 22.61
C GLU A 86 8.36 -1.79 23.35
N ALA A 87 8.22 -2.96 22.72
CA ALA A 87 8.67 -4.24 23.28
C ALA A 87 10.19 -4.28 23.48
N LEU A 88 10.97 -3.83 22.48
CA LEU A 88 12.42 -3.70 22.57
C LEU A 88 12.85 -2.78 23.74
N ARG A 89 12.20 -1.62 23.89
CA ARG A 89 12.49 -0.68 24.99
C ARG A 89 12.23 -1.27 26.37
N ARG A 90 11.22 -2.13 26.52
CA ARG A 90 10.92 -2.81 27.79
C ARG A 90 11.92 -3.91 28.10
N ALA A 91 12.42 -4.63 27.09
CA ALA A 91 13.44 -5.66 27.28
C ALA A 91 14.83 -5.10 27.60
N SER A 92 15.10 -3.82 27.27
CA SER A 92 16.36 -3.13 27.60
C SER A 92 16.35 -2.39 28.94
N ARG A 93 15.27 -2.49 29.74
CA ARG A 93 15.17 -1.96 31.11
C ARG A 93 15.21 -3.10 32.11
#